data_AF-A0A7K4H6C4-F1
#
_entry.id   AF-A0A7K4H6C4-F1
#
_cell.length_a   1.000
_cell.length_b   1.000
_cell.length_c   1.000
_cell.angle_alpha   90.00
_cell.angle_beta   90.00
_cell.angle_gamma   90.00
#
_symmetry.space_group_name_H-M   'P 1'
#
loop_
_entity.id
_entity.type
_entity.pdbx_description
1 polymer ?
#
loop_
_entity_poly.entity_id
_entity_poly.type
_entity_poly.pdbx_seq_one_letter_code
_entity_poly.pdbx_strand_id
1 'polypeptide(L)'
;MNIWSCPCATGEEPYSLAMILDNLETQVPRFQKYRIVASDIAHEAIEKAKIGIYTDDSMKEISDYHENKYFTKQKTNFGHNNVIKEIIKKK
;
A
#
# COMPACT_ATOMS: atom_id res chain seq x y z
N MET A 1 -4.38 -17.16 -5.32
CA MET A 1 -4.80 -16.83 -3.95
C MET A 1 -5.73 -15.62 -3.98
N ASN A 2 -6.82 -15.62 -3.22
CA ASN A 2 -7.62 -14.41 -2.99
C ASN A 2 -7.50 -14.07 -1.52
N ILE A 3 -7.22 -12.82 -1.18
CA ILE A 3 -7.05 -12.37 0.20
C ILE A 3 -8.05 -11.25 0.48
N TRP A 4 -8.63 -11.28 1.67
CA TRP A 4 -9.55 -10.25 2.14
C TRP A 4 -8.96 -9.59 3.39
N SER A 5 -8.69 -8.29 3.30
CA SER A 5 -8.27 -7.43 4.42
C SER A 5 -9.48 -6.64 4.91
N CYS A 6 -9.89 -6.88 6.16
CA CYS A 6 -11.05 -6.26 6.77
C CYS A 6 -10.94 -6.30 8.30
N PRO A 7 -11.20 -5.19 9.02
CA PRO A 7 -11.42 -3.82 8.52
C PRO A 7 -10.09 -3.15 8.11
N CYS A 8 -10.02 -2.55 6.91
CA CYS A 8 -8.76 -2.07 6.34
C CYS A 8 -8.38 -0.62 6.68
N ALA A 9 -9.22 0.12 7.40
CA ALA A 9 -9.05 1.53 7.74
C ALA A 9 -8.58 2.38 6.54
N THR A 10 -7.50 3.13 6.70
CA THR A 10 -6.89 4.01 5.67
C THR A 10 -6.00 3.28 4.66
N GLY A 11 -6.06 1.94 4.61
CA GLY A 11 -5.41 1.13 3.58
C GLY A 11 -3.96 0.72 3.87
N GLU A 12 -3.41 1.05 5.04
CA GLU A 12 -2.03 0.71 5.41
C GLU A 12 -1.79 -0.81 5.40
N GLU A 13 -2.72 -1.60 5.95
CA GLU A 13 -2.64 -3.06 5.98
C GLU A 13 -2.71 -3.71 4.57
N PRO A 14 -3.74 -3.46 3.73
CA PRO A 14 -3.80 -4.10 2.41
C PRO A 14 -2.63 -3.69 1.51
N TYR A 15 -2.10 -2.48 1.65
CA TYR A 15 -0.90 -2.07 0.94
C TYR A 15 0.36 -2.74 1.46
N SER A 16 0.52 -2.88 2.77
CA SER A 16 1.63 -3.64 3.36
C SER A 16 1.63 -5.08 2.85
N LEU A 17 0.46 -5.71 2.83
CA LEU A 17 0.29 -7.05 2.28
C LEU A 17 0.64 -7.11 0.78
N ALA A 18 0.17 -6.14 -0.02
CA ALA A 18 0.48 -6.06 -1.44
C ALA A 18 1.99 -5.91 -1.70
N MET A 19 2.67 -5.08 -0.91
CA MET A 19 4.11 -4.86 -0.98
C MET A 19 4.92 -6.13 -0.66
N ILE A 20 4.48 -6.90 0.34
CA ILE A 20 5.08 -8.18 0.71
C ILE A 20 4.90 -9.21 -0.42
N LEU A 21 3.68 -9.32 -0.95
CA LEU A 21 3.38 -10.28 -2.02
C LEU A 21 4.08 -9.93 -3.33
N ASP A 22 4.20 -8.65 -3.67
CA ASP A 22 4.99 -8.19 -4.82
C ASP A 22 6.48 -8.55 -4.65
N ASN A 23 7.01 -8.39 -3.43
CA ASN A 23 8.38 -8.77 -3.15
C ASN A 23 8.59 -10.29 -3.31
N LEU A 24 7.69 -11.12 -2.78
CA LEU A 24 7.74 -12.57 -2.91
C LEU A 24 7.57 -13.02 -4.37
N GLU A 25 6.69 -12.37 -5.14
CA GLU A 25 6.49 -12.64 -6.56
C GLU A 25 7.78 -12.50 -7.37
N THR A 26 8.65 -11.55 -7.02
CA THR A 26 9.95 -11.37 -7.67
C THR A 26 11.02 -12.39 -7.28
N GLN A 27 10.89 -13.02 -6.11
CA GLN A 27 11.91 -13.92 -5.54
C GLN A 27 11.58 -15.40 -5.75
N VAL A 28 10.30 -15.75 -5.87
CA VAL A 28 9.84 -17.14 -5.90
C VAL A 28 9.43 -17.52 -7.33
N PRO A 29 10.16 -18.46 -7.98
CA PRO A 29 9.76 -18.97 -9.28
C PRO A 29 8.35 -19.56 -9.24
N ARG A 30 7.52 -19.21 -10.23
CA ARG A 30 6.12 -19.66 -10.34
C ARG A 30 5.25 -19.24 -9.15
N PHE A 31 5.48 -18.06 -8.59
CA PHE A 31 4.63 -17.51 -7.54
C PHE A 31 3.16 -17.47 -7.97
N GLN A 32 2.27 -17.83 -7.03
CA GLN A 32 0.85 -17.91 -7.33
C GLN A 32 0.26 -16.51 -7.52
N LYS A 33 -0.52 -16.31 -8.59
CA LYS A 33 -1.29 -15.07 -8.77
C LYS A 33 -2.16 -14.80 -7.54
N TYR A 34 -2.19 -13.54 -7.12
CA TYR A 34 -2.97 -13.09 -5.98
C TYR A 34 -3.88 -11.91 -6.34
N ARG A 35 -4.90 -11.72 -5.51
CA ARG A 35 -5.78 -10.54 -5.53
C ARG A 35 -6.11 -10.17 -4.10
N ILE A 36 -6.03 -8.88 -3.77
CA ILE A 36 -6.42 -8.37 -2.46
C ILE A 36 -7.74 -7.62 -2.59
N VAL A 37 -8.68 -7.95 -1.72
CA VAL A 37 -9.91 -7.17 -1.51
C VAL A 37 -9.78 -6.53 -0.15
N ALA A 38 -9.99 -5.22 -0.08
CA ALA A 38 -9.98 -4.48 1.17
C ALA A 38 -11.37 -3.89 1.42
N SER A 39 -11.87 -3.98 2.64
CA SER A 39 -13.15 -3.38 3.01
C SER A 39 -13.12 -2.80 4.42
N ASP A 40 -13.88 -1.74 4.63
CA ASP A 40 -14.12 -1.12 5.93
C ASP A 40 -15.57 -0.61 5.99
N ILE A 41 -16.10 -0.41 7.19
CA ILE A 41 -17.40 0.22 7.39
C ILE A 41 -17.31 1.76 7.26
N ALA A 42 -16.14 2.33 7.59
CA ALA A 42 -15.91 3.77 7.52
C ALA A 42 -15.60 4.18 6.07
N HIS A 43 -16.59 4.78 5.40
CA HIS A 43 -16.44 5.22 4.01
C HIS A 43 -15.29 6.22 3.82
N GLU A 44 -15.10 7.15 4.77
CA GLU A 44 -13.98 8.10 4.73
C GLU A 44 -12.61 7.42 4.77
N ALA A 45 -12.50 6.28 5.45
CA ALA A 45 -11.28 5.52 5.53
C ALA A 45 -10.97 4.84 4.17
N ILE A 46 -11.99 4.29 3.51
CA ILE A 46 -11.88 3.74 2.16
C ILE A 46 -11.45 4.81 1.14
N GLU A 47 -12.02 6.02 1.21
CA GLU A 47 -11.65 7.09 0.29
C GLU A 47 -10.19 7.53 0.50
N LYS A 48 -9.73 7.61 1.77
CA LYS A 48 -8.31 7.82 2.08
C LYS A 48 -7.42 6.70 1.54
N ALA A 49 -7.84 5.45 1.69
CA ALA A 49 -7.11 4.29 1.16
C ALA A 49 -6.95 4.38 -0.37
N LYS A 50 -8.02 4.67 -1.11
CA LYS A 50 -7.99 4.81 -2.58
C LYS A 50 -7.05 5.93 -3.04
N ILE A 51 -7.04 7.05 -2.32
CA ILE A 51 -6.12 8.16 -2.57
C ILE A 51 -4.68 7.68 -2.37
N GLY A 52 -4.41 6.94 -1.28
CA GLY A 52 -3.14 6.28 -1.03
C GLY A 52 -1.99 7.27 -0.80
N ILE A 53 -2.28 8.34 -0.06
CA ILE A 53 -1.32 9.39 0.31
C ILE A 53 -1.08 9.26 1.82
N TYR A 54 0.19 9.10 2.19
CA TYR A 54 0.65 8.90 3.56
C TYR A 54 1.65 9.98 3.97
N THR A 55 1.61 10.39 5.24
CA THR A 55 2.56 11.35 5.81
C THR A 55 3.85 10.63 6.20
N ASP A 56 4.92 11.39 6.48
CA ASP A 56 6.17 10.82 6.98
C ASP A 56 5.98 10.04 8.30
N ASP A 57 5.02 10.46 9.14
CA ASP A 57 4.69 9.75 10.38
C ASP A 57 4.15 8.33 10.13
N SER A 58 3.31 8.14 9.12
CA SER A 58 2.81 6.82 8.71
C SER A 58 3.91 5.93 8.12
N MET A 59 5.04 6.52 7.69
CA MET A 59 6.11 5.82 6.99
C MET A 59 7.28 5.43 7.90
N LYS A 60 7.26 5.75 9.19
CA LYS A 60 8.39 5.52 10.11
C LYS A 60 8.89 4.08 10.18
N GLU A 61 7.99 3.11 10.00
CA GLU A 61 8.29 1.68 10.10
C GLU A 61 8.66 1.04 8.75
N ILE A 62 8.58 1.78 7.63
CA ILE A 62 8.94 1.25 6.32
C ILE A 62 10.44 1.41 6.07
N SER A 63 11.08 0.38 5.50
CA SER A 63 12.49 0.50 5.11
C SER A 63 12.64 1.40 3.89
N ASP A 64 13.78 2.10 3.79
CA ASP A 64 14.13 2.92 2.62
C ASP A 64 13.98 2.16 1.30
N TYR A 65 14.29 0.86 1.30
CA TYR A 65 14.12 0.00 0.13
C TYR A 65 12.65 -0.08 -0.32
N HIS A 66 11.74 -0.37 0.62
CA HIS A 66 10.31 -0.49 0.31
C HIS A 66 9.68 0.88 0.01
N GLU A 67 10.09 1.93 0.71
CA GLU A 67 9.64 3.30 0.43
C GLU A 67 9.96 3.69 -1.01
N ASN A 68 11.22 3.58 -1.41
CA ASN A 68 11.66 3.94 -2.76
C ASN A 68 11.04 3.04 -3.85
N LYS A 69 10.83 1.76 -3.56
CA LYS A 69 10.22 0.82 -4.51
C LYS A 69 8.74 1.10 -4.71
N TYR A 70 7.97 1.36 -3.65
CA TYR A 70 6.50 1.36 -3.71
C TYR A 70 5.83 2.73 -3.58
N PHE A 71 6.57 3.78 -3.20
CA PHE A 71 6.05 5.13 -3.03
C PHE A 71 6.76 6.14 -3.93
N THR A 72 6.07 7.24 -4.19
CA THR A 72 6.60 8.44 -4.85
C THR A 72 6.47 9.61 -3.90
N LYS A 73 7.59 10.30 -3.63
CA LYS A 73 7.58 11.52 -2.82
C LYS A 73 6.98 12.68 -3.62
N GLN A 74 5.87 13.22 -3.16
CA GLN A 74 5.21 14.39 -3.72
C GLN A 74 5.47 15.59 -2.82
N LYS A 75 6.15 16.61 -3.34
CA LYS A 75 6.40 17.85 -2.60
C LYS A 75 5.09 18.60 -2.34
N THR A 76 4.94 19.12 -1.12
CA THR A 76 3.82 19.96 -0.71
C THR A 76 4.35 21.28 -0.13
N ASN A 77 3.44 22.22 0.17
CA ASN A 77 3.81 23.47 0.84
C ASN A 77 4.36 23.27 2.26
N PHE A 78 4.10 22.11 2.86
CA PHE A 78 4.45 21.78 4.25
C PHE A 78 5.50 20.65 4.36
N GLY A 79 6.11 20.24 3.25
CA GLY A 79 7.09 19.15 3.23
C GLY A 79 6.88 18.23 2.03
N HIS A 80 6.62 16.95 2.30
CA HIS A 80 6.30 15.96 1.27
C HIS A 80 5.26 14.96 1.77
N ASN A 81 4.55 14.36 0.82
CA ASN A 81 3.69 13.22 1.05
C ASN A 81 4.24 12.01 0.29
N ASN A 82 3.98 10.82 0.83
CA ASN A 82 4.33 9.54 0.22
C ASN A 82 3.10 8.98 -0.48
N VAL A 83 3.12 8.98 -1.81
CA VAL A 83 2.00 8.51 -2.64
C VAL A 83 2.30 7.10 -3.11
N ILE A 84 1.44 6.15 -2.77
CA ILE A 84 1.64 4.76 -3.19
C ILE A 84 1.47 4.63 -4.71
N LYS A 85 2.35 3.85 -5.34
CA LYS A 85 2.35 3.66 -6.80
C LYS A 85 1.15 2.83 -7.25
N GLU A 86 0.61 3.18 -8.41
CA GLU A 86 -0.55 2.52 -9.04
C GLU A 86 -0.37 1.02 -9.27
N ILE A 87 0.88 0.55 -9.43
CA ILE A 87 1.18 -0.88 -9.57
C ILE A 87 0.74 -1.69 -8.34
N ILE A 88 0.84 -1.10 -7.15
CA ILE A 88 0.42 -1.73 -5.89
C ILE A 88 -1.09 -1.56 -5.67
N LYS A 89 -1.67 -0.42 -6.06
CA LYS A 89 -3.12 -0.20 -5.95
C LYS A 89 -3.98 -1.17 -6.75
N LYS A 90 -3.41 -1.78 -7.80
CA LYS A 90 -4.12 -2.68 -8.72
C LYS A 90 -3.96 -4.17 -8.37
N LYS A 91 -3.22 -4.51 -7.31
CA LYS A 91 -3.07 -5.89 -6.81
C LYS A 91 -4.27 -6.28 -5.94
#